data_AF-A0A3M6ZZA1-F1
#
_entry.id   AF-A0A3M6ZZA1-F1
#
_cell.length_a   1.000
_cell.length_b   1.000
_cell.length_c   1.000
_cell.angle_alpha   90.00
_cell.angle_beta   90.00
_cell.angle_gamma   90.00
#
_symmetry.space_group_name_H-M   'P 1'
#
loop_
_entity.id
_entity.type
_entity.pdbx_description
1 polymer ?
#
loop_
_entity_poly.entity_id
_entity_poly.type
_entity_poly.pdbx_seq_one_letter_code
_entity_poly.pdbx_strand_id
1 'polypeptide(L)'
;MPTETESTPTLGENRQLTAGLAEVNDRLDDLWVKYLDCLDQYQRAQESVQKALSSGFFSLAQANFKSSAGRRYGQDFYDERMKASKRVQIVENGNDRVLAISMNPAVAPGESSEGPKQKTEASQQPSPPSTPVADDEDAKTAEKPKEPTTLDDKKDQDSEASGVAHQPATRSPLTWFGILTPRELRSAQQSFSTAISSPTESAVNATREMRQLEAEINRTRKAVRKAEKGGPA
;
A
#
# COMPACT_ATOMS: atom_id res chain seq x y z
N MET A 1 10.57 -77.04 35.19
CA MET A 1 9.74 -76.54 34.08
C MET A 1 8.76 -75.49 34.61
N PRO A 2 9.13 -74.19 34.65
CA PRO A 2 8.16 -73.11 34.79
C PRO A 2 7.57 -72.79 33.41
N THR A 3 6.25 -72.60 33.34
CA THR A 3 5.54 -72.23 32.12
C THR A 3 5.63 -70.73 31.86
N GLU A 4 6.06 -70.34 30.66
CA GLU A 4 6.04 -68.95 30.22
C GLU A 4 4.58 -68.50 30.00
N THR A 5 4.22 -67.35 30.56
CA THR A 5 2.93 -66.70 30.30
C THR A 5 3.10 -65.67 29.19
N GLU A 6 2.85 -66.07 27.95
CA GLU A 6 2.77 -65.12 26.82
C GLU A 6 1.59 -64.16 27.01
N SER A 7 1.92 -62.92 27.36
CA SER A 7 0.98 -61.80 27.39
C SER A 7 0.66 -61.36 25.95
N THR A 8 -0.37 -61.94 25.35
CA THR A 8 -0.87 -61.52 24.03
C THR A 8 -1.54 -60.14 24.12
N PRO A 9 -1.00 -59.09 23.46
CA PRO A 9 -1.62 -57.76 23.47
C PRO A 9 -2.91 -57.79 22.62
N THR A 10 -3.94 -57.05 23.04
CA THR A 10 -5.27 -57.24 22.45
C THR A 10 -5.40 -56.55 21.09
N LEU A 11 -6.04 -57.23 20.13
CA LEU A 11 -6.20 -56.73 18.76
C LEU A 11 -6.97 -55.41 18.66
N GLY A 12 -7.79 -55.08 19.68
CA GLY A 12 -8.55 -53.83 19.77
C GLY A 12 -7.70 -52.61 20.11
N GLU A 13 -6.72 -52.76 21.01
CA GLU A 13 -5.84 -51.66 21.45
C GLU A 13 -4.95 -51.19 20.29
N ASN A 14 -4.35 -52.12 19.54
CA ASN A 14 -3.57 -51.79 18.35
C ASN A 14 -4.41 -51.02 17.30
N ARG A 15 -5.69 -51.37 17.11
CA ARG A 15 -6.57 -50.68 16.16
C ARG A 15 -6.91 -49.24 16.59
N GLN A 16 -7.02 -48.98 17.89
CA GLN A 16 -7.23 -47.62 18.42
C GLN A 16 -5.94 -46.79 18.34
N LEU A 17 -4.78 -47.38 18.59
CA LEU A 17 -3.48 -46.71 18.43
C LEU A 17 -3.21 -46.32 16.96
N THR A 18 -3.52 -47.19 16.00
CA THR A 18 -3.38 -46.85 14.57
C THR A 18 -4.37 -45.79 14.11
N ALA A 19 -5.61 -45.79 14.63
CA ALA A 19 -6.59 -44.74 14.35
C ALA A 19 -6.12 -43.37 14.90
N GLY A 20 -5.66 -43.31 16.16
CA GLY A 20 -5.13 -42.07 16.74
C GLY A 20 -3.86 -41.57 16.05
N LEU A 21 -3.01 -42.47 15.53
CA LEU A 21 -1.85 -42.08 14.72
C LEU A 21 -2.27 -41.49 13.37
N ALA A 22 -3.30 -42.05 12.72
CA ALA A 22 -3.86 -41.50 11.49
C ALA A 22 -4.42 -40.09 11.70
N GLU A 23 -5.27 -39.88 12.73
CA GLU A 23 -5.83 -38.55 13.05
C GLU A 23 -4.75 -37.48 13.30
N VAL A 24 -3.63 -37.83 13.91
CA VAL A 24 -2.52 -36.90 14.15
C VAL A 24 -1.72 -36.62 12.87
N ASN A 25 -1.64 -37.58 11.95
CA ASN A 25 -1.03 -37.39 10.63
C ASN A 25 -1.92 -36.56 9.71
N ASP A 26 -3.23 -36.82 9.64
CA ASP A 26 -4.20 -36.01 8.90
C ASP A 26 -4.13 -34.54 9.36
N ARG A 27 -4.07 -34.31 10.67
CA ARG A 27 -3.87 -32.98 11.25
C ARG A 27 -2.50 -32.36 10.92
N LEU A 28 -1.45 -33.17 10.75
CA LEU A 28 -0.13 -32.68 10.33
C LEU A 28 -0.15 -32.23 8.85
N ASP A 29 -0.85 -32.97 8.00
CA ASP A 29 -1.01 -32.64 6.59
C ASP A 29 -1.89 -31.39 6.40
N ASP A 30 -2.98 -31.25 7.16
CA ASP A 30 -3.78 -30.02 7.25
C ASP A 30 -2.94 -28.78 7.61
N LEU A 31 -1.97 -28.94 8.52
CA LEU A 31 -1.05 -27.85 8.90
C LEU A 31 -0.04 -27.53 7.80
N TRP A 32 0.42 -28.54 7.05
CA TRP A 32 1.29 -28.34 5.90
C TRP A 32 0.58 -27.64 4.74
N VAL A 33 -0.68 -27.99 4.44
CA VAL A 33 -1.49 -27.30 3.42
C VAL A 33 -1.60 -25.81 3.77
N LYS A 34 -2.00 -25.48 4.99
CA LYS A 34 -2.09 -24.08 5.47
C LYS A 34 -0.74 -23.35 5.40
N TYR A 35 0.35 -24.03 5.73
CA TYR A 35 1.69 -23.44 5.66
C TYR A 35 2.10 -23.13 4.21
N LEU A 36 1.77 -24.01 3.26
CA LEU A 36 2.03 -23.80 1.83
C LEU A 36 1.16 -22.68 1.24
N ASP A 37 -0.13 -22.62 1.60
CA ASP A 37 -1.03 -21.52 1.22
C ASP A 37 -0.52 -20.17 1.75
N CYS A 38 0.00 -20.15 2.98
CA CYS A 38 0.56 -18.97 3.61
C CYS A 38 1.89 -18.53 2.95
N LEU A 39 2.72 -19.50 2.55
CA LEU A 39 3.96 -19.26 1.80
C LEU A 39 3.69 -18.70 0.39
N ASP A 40 2.67 -19.22 -0.31
CA ASP A 40 2.22 -18.71 -1.61
C ASP A 40 1.66 -17.28 -1.50
N GLN A 41 0.86 -16.99 -0.47
CA GLN A 41 0.43 -15.63 -0.16
C GLN A 41 1.62 -14.69 0.08
N TYR A 42 2.61 -15.11 0.88
CA TYR A 42 3.84 -14.33 1.12
C TYR A 42 4.61 -14.06 -0.19
N GLN A 43 4.78 -15.05 -1.06
CA GLN A 43 5.47 -14.90 -2.33
C GLN A 43 4.77 -13.90 -3.26
N ARG A 44 3.44 -14.05 -3.46
CA ARG A 44 2.65 -13.10 -4.26
C ARG A 44 2.67 -11.68 -3.70
N ALA A 45 2.65 -11.55 -2.37
CA ALA A 45 2.77 -10.26 -1.70
C ALA A 45 4.15 -9.61 -1.93
N GLN A 46 5.24 -10.39 -1.84
CA GLN A 46 6.60 -9.94 -2.16
C GLN A 46 6.75 -9.50 -3.62
N GLU A 47 6.24 -10.28 -4.58
CA GLU A 47 6.25 -9.91 -6.01
C GLU A 47 5.51 -8.59 -6.26
N SER A 48 4.36 -8.39 -5.61
CA SER A 48 3.58 -7.16 -5.68
C SER A 48 4.35 -5.95 -5.10
N VAL A 49 4.99 -6.12 -3.94
CA VAL A 49 5.89 -5.10 -3.36
C VAL A 49 7.04 -4.78 -4.31
N GLN A 50 7.73 -5.78 -4.87
CA GLN A 50 8.85 -5.59 -5.79
C GLN A 50 8.43 -4.87 -7.07
N LYS A 51 7.28 -5.22 -7.64
CA LYS A 51 6.71 -4.56 -8.83
C LYS A 51 6.35 -3.10 -8.55
N ALA A 52 5.75 -2.81 -7.40
CA ALA A 52 5.40 -1.45 -6.99
C ALA A 52 6.64 -0.60 -6.64
N LEU A 53 7.64 -1.17 -5.97
CA LEU A 53 8.90 -0.47 -5.69
C LEU A 53 9.67 -0.16 -6.99
N SER A 54 9.81 -1.12 -7.89
CA SER A 54 10.54 -0.93 -9.16
C SER A 54 9.87 0.12 -10.06
N SER A 55 8.53 0.09 -10.19
CA SER A 55 7.81 1.15 -10.91
C SER A 55 7.94 2.52 -10.23
N GLY A 56 7.96 2.56 -8.89
CA GLY A 56 8.16 3.79 -8.11
C GLY A 56 9.54 4.41 -8.33
N PHE A 57 10.61 3.60 -8.20
CA PHE A 57 11.98 4.06 -8.43
C PHE A 57 12.23 4.46 -9.89
N PHE A 58 11.68 3.74 -10.85
CA PHE A 58 11.75 4.13 -12.26
C PHE A 58 11.05 5.48 -12.52
N SER A 59 9.84 5.67 -11.98
CA SER A 59 9.11 6.94 -12.10
C SER A 59 9.86 8.09 -11.42
N LEU A 60 10.47 7.86 -10.25
CA LEU A 60 11.28 8.85 -9.53
C LEU A 60 12.56 9.20 -10.31
N ALA A 61 13.23 8.23 -10.92
CA ALA A 61 14.38 8.46 -11.78
C ALA A 61 13.99 9.28 -13.02
N GLN A 62 12.85 8.99 -13.63
CA GLN A 62 12.32 9.77 -14.76
C GLN A 62 11.95 11.21 -14.34
N ALA A 63 11.36 11.41 -13.16
CA ALA A 63 11.09 12.73 -12.61
C ALA A 63 12.40 13.53 -12.39
N ASN A 64 13.40 12.90 -11.78
CA ASN A 64 14.72 13.50 -11.57
C ASN A 64 15.43 13.86 -12.88
N PHE A 65 15.32 13.03 -13.92
CA PHE A 65 15.89 13.30 -15.25
C PHE A 65 15.19 14.46 -15.97
N LYS A 66 13.86 14.57 -15.86
CA LYS A 66 13.06 15.64 -16.47
C LYS A 66 13.06 16.96 -15.69
N SER A 67 13.69 17.00 -14.50
CA SER A 67 13.70 18.17 -13.64
C SER A 67 14.58 19.28 -14.21
N SER A 68 13.95 20.38 -14.63
CA SER A 68 14.66 21.59 -15.07
C SER A 68 15.48 22.18 -13.91
N ALA A 69 16.66 22.71 -14.24
CA ALA A 69 17.68 23.22 -13.30
C ALA A 69 18.41 22.16 -12.43
N GLY A 70 18.45 20.88 -12.83
CA GLY A 70 19.27 19.85 -12.17
C GLY A 70 18.83 19.49 -10.75
N ARG A 71 17.62 19.92 -10.39
CA ARG A 71 17.06 19.89 -9.05
C ARG A 71 16.45 18.51 -8.75
N ARG A 72 17.13 17.69 -7.95
CA ARG A 72 16.68 16.33 -7.60
C ARG A 72 15.57 16.36 -6.54
N TYR A 73 14.56 15.53 -6.69
CA TYR A 73 13.55 15.27 -5.66
C TYR A 73 14.17 14.40 -4.56
N GLY A 74 14.26 14.95 -3.35
CA GLY A 74 14.95 14.33 -2.23
C GLY A 74 14.61 14.98 -0.88
N GLN A 75 15.39 14.64 0.14
CA GLN A 75 15.16 15.04 1.53
C GLN A 75 15.21 16.55 1.76
N ASP A 76 15.96 17.30 0.93
CA ASP A 76 16.16 18.76 1.01
C ASP A 76 14.86 19.59 0.88
N PHE A 77 13.74 18.93 0.57
CA PHE A 77 12.42 19.54 0.37
C PHE A 77 11.45 19.22 1.51
N TYR A 78 11.78 18.26 2.38
CA TYR A 78 10.82 17.76 3.37
C TYR A 78 10.49 18.86 4.37
N ASP A 79 9.20 19.11 4.56
CA ASP A 79 8.70 20.03 5.58
C ASP A 79 9.00 19.45 6.97
N GLU A 80 9.68 20.21 7.83
CA GLU A 80 9.97 19.82 9.22
C GLU A 80 8.70 19.47 10.01
N ARG A 81 7.54 19.99 9.59
CA ARG A 81 6.22 19.73 10.18
C ARG A 81 5.58 18.44 9.67
N MET A 82 6.29 17.63 8.87
CA MET A 82 5.74 16.43 8.25
C MET A 82 5.15 15.44 9.27
N LYS A 83 4.02 14.84 8.89
CA LYS A 83 3.34 13.79 9.67
C LYS A 83 3.14 12.56 8.80
N ALA A 84 3.28 11.38 9.40
CA ALA A 84 3.12 10.11 8.70
C ALA A 84 1.71 10.01 8.05
N SER A 85 1.70 9.83 6.72
CA SER A 85 0.47 9.69 5.92
C SER A 85 -0.15 8.29 6.02
N LYS A 86 0.66 7.29 6.36
CA LYS A 86 0.22 5.93 6.70
C LYS A 86 0.72 5.57 8.08
N ARG A 87 -0.06 4.76 8.80
CA ARG A 87 0.22 4.30 10.15
C ARG A 87 0.05 2.79 10.20
N VAL A 88 0.88 2.14 10.98
CA VAL A 88 0.80 0.72 11.26
C VAL A 88 0.17 0.56 12.63
N GLN A 89 -0.82 -0.32 12.74
CA GLN A 89 -1.43 -0.74 13.99
C GLN A 89 -1.38 -2.25 14.08
N ILE A 90 -1.14 -2.77 15.29
CA ILE A 90 -1.32 -4.20 15.58
C ILE A 90 -2.72 -4.33 16.16
N VAL A 91 -3.56 -5.14 15.51
CA VAL A 91 -4.94 -5.42 15.88
C VAL A 91 -5.01 -6.82 16.48
N GLU A 92 -5.67 -6.95 17.63
CA GLU A 92 -5.92 -8.26 18.23
C GLU A 92 -7.18 -8.88 17.62
N ASN A 93 -7.03 -10.05 17.00
CA ASN A 93 -8.10 -10.82 16.37
C ASN A 93 -8.21 -12.16 17.10
N GLY A 94 -8.96 -12.17 18.21
CA GLY A 94 -9.00 -13.32 19.13
C GLY A 94 -7.65 -13.55 19.81
N ASN A 95 -7.11 -14.76 19.69
CA ASN A 95 -5.76 -15.10 20.18
C ASN A 95 -4.63 -14.60 19.26
N ASP A 96 -4.98 -13.92 18.18
CA ASP A 96 -4.06 -13.57 17.09
C ASP A 96 -3.78 -12.06 17.02
N ARG A 97 -2.62 -11.67 16.47
CA ARG A 97 -2.12 -10.27 16.42
C ARG A 97 -1.75 -9.88 15.00
N VAL A 98 -2.73 -9.38 14.27
CA VAL A 98 -2.63 -9.04 12.84
C VAL A 98 -2.11 -7.61 12.70
N LEU A 99 -1.19 -7.38 11.77
CA LEU A 99 -0.75 -6.05 11.39
C LEU A 99 -1.75 -5.46 10.39
N ALA A 100 -2.21 -4.23 10.64
CA ALA A 100 -3.09 -3.47 9.76
C ALA A 100 -2.45 -2.11 9.41
N ILE A 101 -2.46 -1.72 8.13
CA ILE A 101 -1.89 -0.46 7.65
C ILE A 101 -3.02 0.50 7.28
N SER A 102 -3.29 1.47 8.14
CA SER A 102 -4.30 2.50 7.90
C SER A 102 -3.69 3.75 7.27
N MET A 103 -4.45 4.42 6.41
CA MET A 103 -4.14 5.79 6.02
C MET A 103 -4.58 6.74 7.13
N ASN A 104 -3.75 7.73 7.44
CA ASN A 104 -4.07 8.76 8.42
C ASN A 104 -5.18 9.64 7.80
N PRO A 105 -6.40 9.73 8.40
CA PRO A 105 -7.59 10.25 7.71
C PRO A 105 -7.48 11.71 7.26
N ALA A 106 -6.51 12.46 7.79
CA ALA A 106 -6.24 13.83 7.36
C ALA A 106 -5.49 13.95 6.00
N VAL A 107 -4.85 12.88 5.49
CA VAL A 107 -4.07 12.88 4.22
C VAL A 107 -4.81 12.13 3.10
N ALA A 108 -6.14 12.10 3.12
CA ALA A 108 -6.92 11.55 2.01
C ALA A 108 -6.73 12.41 0.74
N PRO A 109 -6.40 11.82 -0.43
CA PRO A 109 -6.43 12.55 -1.69
C PRO A 109 -7.89 12.89 -2.02
N GLY A 110 -8.23 14.18 -1.96
CA GLY A 110 -9.53 14.68 -2.41
C GLY A 110 -9.62 14.69 -3.95
N GLU A 111 -9.83 13.53 -4.56
CA GLU A 111 -10.43 13.43 -5.88
C GLU A 111 -11.81 12.76 -5.73
N SER A 112 -12.79 13.59 -5.36
CA SER A 112 -14.19 13.19 -5.24
C SER A 112 -14.72 12.74 -6.59
N SER A 113 -15.03 11.45 -6.70
CA SER A 113 -15.81 10.90 -7.81
C SER A 113 -17.26 11.37 -7.72
N GLU A 114 -17.57 12.52 -8.32
CA GLU A 114 -18.91 12.84 -8.81
C GLU A 114 -18.91 12.79 -10.34
N GLY A 115 -19.48 11.72 -10.90
CA GLY A 115 -19.67 11.58 -12.34
C GLY A 115 -21.02 12.17 -12.78
N PRO A 116 -21.03 13.10 -13.76
CA PRO A 116 -22.24 13.40 -14.53
C PRO A 116 -22.54 12.27 -15.51
N LYS A 117 -23.80 11.82 -15.56
CA LYS A 117 -24.23 10.76 -16.47
C LYS A 117 -24.14 11.19 -17.94
N GLN A 118 -23.93 10.18 -18.77
CA GLN A 118 -23.89 10.21 -20.23
C GLN A 118 -24.93 11.15 -20.87
N LYS A 119 -24.49 11.90 -21.88
CA LYS A 119 -25.27 12.08 -23.10
C LYS A 119 -24.37 11.78 -24.30
N THR A 120 -24.70 10.72 -25.03
CA THR A 120 -24.08 10.35 -26.30
C THR A 120 -24.36 11.38 -27.38
N GLU A 121 -23.36 11.75 -28.19
CA GLU A 121 -23.47 11.65 -29.66
C GLU A 121 -22.13 11.83 -30.42
N ALA A 122 -22.02 11.05 -31.49
CA ALA A 122 -21.25 11.19 -32.74
C ALA A 122 -19.81 11.76 -32.77
N SER A 123 -18.92 10.92 -33.29
CA SER A 123 -17.59 11.22 -33.83
C SER A 123 -17.57 12.28 -34.95
N GLN A 124 -16.49 13.09 -35.02
CA GLN A 124 -15.56 13.11 -36.17
C GLN A 124 -14.30 13.97 -35.94
N GLN A 125 -13.21 13.59 -36.62
CA GLN A 125 -11.90 14.27 -36.67
C GLN A 125 -11.83 15.24 -37.89
N PRO A 126 -10.72 15.96 -38.17
CA PRO A 126 -10.78 17.35 -38.63
C PRO A 126 -10.37 17.59 -40.09
N SER A 127 -10.66 18.80 -40.63
CA SER A 127 -9.76 19.62 -41.48
C SER A 127 -10.39 20.99 -41.86
N PRO A 128 -9.58 22.01 -42.24
CA PRO A 128 -10.01 23.38 -42.63
C PRO A 128 -10.09 23.51 -44.18
N PRO A 129 -10.06 24.70 -44.84
CA PRO A 129 -10.27 26.12 -44.43
C PRO A 129 -11.32 26.86 -45.31
N SER A 130 -11.53 28.18 -45.11
CA SER A 130 -11.59 29.20 -46.21
C SER A 130 -11.85 30.63 -45.70
N THR A 131 -11.06 31.60 -46.19
CA THR A 131 -11.33 33.05 -46.22
C THR A 131 -12.05 33.45 -47.52
N PRO A 132 -12.78 34.58 -47.55
CA PRO A 132 -12.29 35.80 -48.23
C PRO A 132 -12.45 37.07 -47.35
N VAL A 133 -11.48 37.97 -47.22
CA VAL A 133 -11.01 39.04 -48.15
C VAL A 133 -11.88 40.32 -48.14
N ALA A 134 -11.32 41.35 -47.50
CA ALA A 134 -11.34 42.81 -47.76
C ALA A 134 -12.68 43.58 -47.61
N ASP A 135 -12.70 44.90 -47.36
CA ASP A 135 -11.63 45.91 -47.19
C ASP A 135 -11.62 46.44 -45.70
N ASP A 136 -10.98 47.51 -45.21
CA ASP A 136 -10.14 48.59 -45.78
C ASP A 136 -9.17 49.23 -44.72
N GLU A 137 -8.40 50.24 -45.15
CA GLU A 137 -7.52 51.26 -44.50
C GLU A 137 -8.15 52.12 -43.35
N ASP A 138 -7.48 52.89 -42.47
CA ASP A 138 -6.08 53.35 -42.22
C ASP A 138 -5.94 53.74 -40.70
N ALA A 139 -4.75 54.20 -40.29
CA ALA A 139 -4.41 55.13 -39.22
C ALA A 139 -3.68 54.58 -37.97
N LYS A 140 -2.35 54.69 -38.05
CA LYS A 140 -1.40 54.97 -36.96
C LYS A 140 -2.02 55.59 -35.69
N THR A 141 -1.49 55.20 -34.52
CA THR A 141 -0.48 56.00 -33.77
C THR A 141 0.19 55.14 -32.69
N ALA A 142 1.49 55.32 -32.48
CA ALA A 142 2.27 54.54 -31.50
C ALA A 142 2.24 55.17 -30.09
N GLU A 143 2.06 54.35 -29.05
CA GLU A 143 2.08 54.79 -27.66
C GLU A 143 3.49 54.78 -27.03
N LYS A 144 3.82 55.86 -26.32
CA LYS A 144 4.72 55.94 -25.15
C LYS A 144 4.46 57.29 -24.46
N PRO A 145 4.38 57.37 -23.12
CA PRO A 145 5.56 57.23 -22.24
C PRO A 145 5.31 56.38 -20.97
N LYS A 146 6.29 55.59 -20.50
CA LYS A 146 7.16 55.83 -19.32
C LYS A 146 6.45 56.07 -17.95
N GLU A 147 6.74 55.14 -17.03
CA GLU A 147 6.90 55.25 -15.55
C GLU A 147 7.54 56.58 -15.05
N PRO A 148 7.50 56.98 -13.74
CA PRO A 148 7.60 56.08 -12.56
C PRO A 148 6.96 56.51 -11.20
N THR A 149 7.13 55.65 -10.17
CA THR A 149 7.03 55.95 -8.70
C THR A 149 5.62 56.28 -8.15
N THR A 150 5.23 56.05 -6.88
CA THR A 150 5.94 55.76 -5.62
C THR A 150 5.27 54.66 -4.78
N LEU A 151 6.04 54.13 -3.80
CA LEU A 151 5.55 53.39 -2.64
C LEU A 151 4.66 54.26 -1.74
N ASP A 152 3.70 53.68 -1.02
CA ASP A 152 3.42 54.08 0.37
C ASP A 152 2.62 53.01 1.15
N ASP A 153 3.03 52.77 2.40
CA ASP A 153 2.42 51.83 3.35
C ASP A 153 1.16 52.42 3.99
N LYS A 154 0.10 51.62 4.17
CA LYS A 154 -0.87 51.82 5.28
C LYS A 154 -1.25 50.51 5.96
N LYS A 155 -1.28 50.61 7.28
CA LYS A 155 -1.27 49.52 8.26
C LYS A 155 -2.58 49.48 9.05
N ASP A 156 -3.01 48.25 9.37
CA ASP A 156 -4.02 47.80 10.33
C ASP A 156 -5.42 48.45 10.35
N GLN A 157 -6.44 47.59 10.25
CA GLN A 157 -7.50 47.61 11.27
C GLN A 157 -8.16 46.24 11.43
N ASP A 158 -8.44 45.88 12.69
CA ASP A 158 -9.05 44.61 13.09
C ASP A 158 -10.45 44.40 12.54
N SER A 159 -10.82 43.13 12.38
CA SER A 159 -12.21 42.67 12.40
C SER A 159 -12.25 41.22 12.88
N GLU A 160 -12.32 41.03 14.20
CA GLU A 160 -12.75 39.74 14.75
C GLU A 160 -14.20 39.48 14.35
N ALA A 161 -14.44 38.38 13.66
CA ALA A 161 -15.75 37.75 13.56
C ALA A 161 -15.58 36.23 13.55
N SER A 162 -16.29 35.58 14.47
CA SER A 162 -16.16 34.19 14.88
C SER A 162 -16.22 33.14 13.76
N GLY A 163 -15.54 32.01 14.02
CA GLY A 163 -16.13 30.70 13.77
C GLY A 163 -15.71 29.97 12.49
N VAL A 164 -14.62 29.20 12.61
CA VAL A 164 -14.58 27.73 12.48
C VAL A 164 -13.11 27.35 12.58
N ALA A 165 -12.77 26.50 13.55
CA ALA A 165 -11.45 25.90 13.62
C ALA A 165 -11.31 24.91 12.44
N HIS A 166 -10.84 25.43 11.30
CA HIS A 166 -10.49 24.62 10.14
C HIS A 166 -9.33 23.71 10.57
N GLN A 167 -9.64 22.47 10.92
CA GLN A 167 -8.63 21.43 11.11
C GLN A 167 -7.83 21.40 9.81
N PRO A 168 -6.52 21.74 9.83
CA PRO A 168 -5.79 21.94 8.59
C PRO A 168 -5.73 20.61 7.85
N ALA A 169 -6.49 20.51 6.76
CA ALA A 169 -6.47 19.36 5.85
C ALA A 169 -5.00 19.07 5.53
N THR A 170 -4.50 17.91 5.99
CA THR A 170 -3.05 17.80 6.12
C THR A 170 -2.42 17.77 4.74
N ARG A 171 -1.60 18.80 4.52
CA ARG A 171 -1.01 19.17 3.25
C ARG A 171 -0.36 17.96 2.58
N SER A 172 -0.75 17.67 1.34
CA SER A 172 -0.20 16.55 0.58
C SER A 172 1.33 16.64 0.51
N PRO A 173 2.07 15.55 0.80
CA PRO A 173 3.54 15.56 0.85
C PRO A 173 4.18 15.87 -0.52
N LEU A 174 3.43 15.74 -1.61
CA LEU A 174 3.86 16.20 -2.93
C LEU A 174 4.12 17.71 -2.98
N THR A 175 3.33 18.52 -2.26
CA THR A 175 3.42 19.99 -2.32
C THR A 175 4.70 20.55 -1.69
N TRP A 176 5.48 19.71 -1.00
CA TRP A 176 6.84 20.02 -0.55
C TRP A 176 7.80 20.25 -1.72
N PHE A 177 7.57 19.58 -2.85
CA PHE A 177 8.39 19.70 -4.06
C PHE A 177 7.97 20.87 -4.99
N GLY A 178 6.99 21.67 -4.57
CA GLY A 178 6.49 22.84 -5.30
C GLY A 178 4.99 22.78 -5.59
N ILE A 179 4.47 23.87 -6.17
CA ILE A 179 3.04 24.02 -6.51
C ILE A 179 2.67 23.12 -7.70
N LEU A 180 3.56 23.00 -8.70
CA LEU A 180 3.36 22.19 -9.90
C LEU A 180 4.24 20.94 -9.84
N THR A 181 3.67 19.81 -9.39
CA THR A 181 4.40 18.54 -9.30
C THR A 181 4.31 17.74 -10.59
N PRO A 182 5.44 17.25 -11.17
CA PRO A 182 5.43 16.45 -12.38
C PRO A 182 4.58 15.18 -12.25
N ARG A 183 4.02 14.72 -13.37
CA ARG A 183 3.22 13.49 -13.42
C ARG A 183 4.02 12.29 -12.91
N GLU A 184 5.29 12.22 -13.28
CA GLU A 184 6.22 11.15 -12.91
C GLU A 184 6.44 11.07 -11.39
N LEU A 185 6.48 12.23 -10.70
CA LEU A 185 6.60 12.28 -9.24
C LEU A 185 5.31 11.81 -8.56
N ARG A 186 4.14 12.13 -9.14
CA ARG A 186 2.84 11.61 -8.69
C ARG A 186 2.73 10.10 -8.88
N SER A 187 3.17 9.58 -10.04
CA SER A 187 3.25 8.13 -10.31
C SER A 187 4.21 7.41 -9.36
N ALA A 188 5.34 8.04 -9.02
CA ALA A 188 6.28 7.52 -8.03
C ALA A 188 5.62 7.43 -6.64
N GLN A 189 4.98 8.50 -6.16
CA GLN A 189 4.25 8.49 -4.89
C GLN A 189 3.15 7.42 -4.86
N GLN A 190 2.37 7.28 -5.94
CA GLN A 190 1.32 6.25 -6.05
C GLN A 190 1.92 4.85 -5.97
N SER A 191 3.00 4.57 -6.70
CA SER A 191 3.67 3.27 -6.68
C SER A 191 4.24 2.92 -5.30
N PHE A 192 4.96 3.85 -4.67
CA PHE A 192 5.48 3.64 -3.30
C PHE A 192 4.36 3.49 -2.28
N SER A 193 3.29 4.30 -2.39
CA SER A 193 2.09 4.19 -1.56
C SER A 193 1.47 2.80 -1.67
N THR A 194 1.29 2.27 -2.88
CA THR A 194 0.76 0.92 -3.11
C THR A 194 1.65 -0.15 -2.48
N ALA A 195 2.98 -0.07 -2.65
CA ALA A 195 3.93 -1.03 -2.08
C ALA A 195 3.76 -1.18 -0.55
N ILE A 196 3.73 -0.06 0.17
CA ILE A 196 3.61 -0.02 1.65
C ILE A 196 2.18 -0.19 2.18
N SER A 197 1.22 -0.56 1.33
CA SER A 197 -0.18 -0.80 1.72
C SER A 197 -0.45 -2.31 1.83
N SER A 198 -1.61 -2.79 1.35
CA SER A 198 -2.02 -4.21 1.35
C SER A 198 -0.92 -5.23 0.99
N PRO A 199 0.00 -5.01 0.02
CA PRO A 199 1.07 -5.97 -0.26
C PRO A 199 2.04 -6.18 0.92
N THR A 200 2.50 -5.09 1.56
CA THR A 200 3.37 -5.19 2.74
C THR A 200 2.60 -5.76 3.94
N GLU A 201 1.34 -5.37 4.11
CA GLU A 201 0.46 -5.90 5.16
C GLU A 201 0.30 -7.42 5.05
N SER A 202 -0.06 -7.91 3.86
CA SER A 202 -0.20 -9.33 3.55
C SER A 202 1.11 -10.09 3.75
N ALA A 203 2.24 -9.56 3.27
CA ALA A 203 3.55 -10.21 3.44
C ALA A 203 3.94 -10.37 4.93
N VAL A 204 3.70 -9.35 5.77
CA VAL A 204 4.04 -9.42 7.20
C VAL A 204 3.09 -10.36 7.94
N ASN A 205 1.79 -10.32 7.63
CA ASN A 205 0.80 -11.20 8.25
C ASN A 205 1.04 -12.67 7.88
N ALA A 206 1.32 -12.97 6.60
CA ALA A 206 1.69 -14.32 6.17
C ALA A 206 2.98 -14.80 6.84
N THR A 207 4.04 -13.97 6.88
CA THR A 207 5.28 -14.32 7.61
C THR A 207 5.04 -14.65 9.08
N ARG A 208 4.06 -13.99 9.71
CA ARG A 208 3.69 -14.22 11.10
C ARG A 208 2.92 -15.53 11.28
N GLU A 209 1.93 -15.79 10.43
CA GLU A 209 1.13 -17.02 10.44
C GLU A 209 2.00 -18.26 10.14
N MET A 210 2.92 -18.18 9.16
CA MET A 210 3.91 -19.22 8.89
C MET A 210 4.66 -19.65 10.17
N ARG A 211 5.14 -18.70 10.99
CA ARG A 211 5.86 -19.00 12.25
C ARG A 211 4.97 -19.67 13.30
N GLN A 212 3.67 -19.40 13.29
CA GLN A 212 2.72 -20.07 14.19
C GLN A 212 2.48 -21.51 13.74
N LEU A 213 2.25 -21.70 12.43
CA LEU A 213 2.10 -23.02 11.82
C LEU A 213 3.36 -23.87 12.00
N GLU A 214 4.57 -23.32 11.80
CA GLU A 214 5.84 -23.99 12.11
C GLU A 214 5.90 -24.48 13.56
N ALA A 215 5.45 -23.67 14.53
CA ALA A 215 5.42 -24.07 15.94
C ALA A 215 4.41 -25.20 16.20
N GLU A 216 3.26 -25.21 15.51
CA GLU A 216 2.26 -26.28 15.61
C GLU A 216 2.71 -27.57 14.92
N ILE A 217 3.24 -27.50 13.70
CA ILE A 217 3.86 -28.60 12.97
C ILE A 217 4.96 -29.25 13.81
N ASN A 218 5.80 -28.45 14.48
CA ASN A 218 6.83 -28.98 15.37
C ASN A 218 6.28 -29.60 16.67
N ARG A 219 5.07 -29.25 17.11
CA ARG A 219 4.38 -29.91 18.23
C ARG A 219 3.71 -31.21 17.79
N THR A 220 2.98 -31.22 16.68
CA THR A 220 2.32 -32.43 16.15
C THR A 220 3.35 -33.48 15.75
N ARG A 221 4.45 -33.13 15.06
CA ARG A 221 5.55 -34.06 14.77
C ARG A 221 6.21 -34.66 16.02
N LYS A 222 6.23 -33.95 17.15
CA LYS A 222 6.68 -34.50 18.44
C LYS A 222 5.65 -35.46 19.04
N ALA A 223 4.35 -35.19 18.86
CA ALA A 223 3.28 -36.09 19.27
C ALA A 223 3.29 -37.40 18.45
N VAL A 224 3.41 -37.33 17.12
CA VAL A 224 3.59 -38.49 16.22
C VAL A 224 4.72 -39.39 16.72
N ARG A 225 5.94 -38.84 16.87
CA ARG A 225 7.12 -39.59 17.37
C ARG A 225 6.93 -40.20 18.75
N LYS A 226 6.12 -39.58 19.62
CA LYS A 226 5.79 -40.12 20.94
C LYS A 226 4.79 -41.28 20.85
N ALA A 227 3.80 -41.18 19.96
CA ALA A 227 2.84 -42.25 19.69
C ALA A 227 3.53 -43.47 19.04
N GLU A 228 4.37 -43.25 18.02
CA GLU A 228 5.18 -44.28 17.37
C GLU A 228 6.08 -45.03 18.38
N LYS A 229 6.81 -44.28 19.23
CA LYS A 229 7.69 -44.87 20.25
C LYS A 229 6.93 -45.44 21.48
N GLY A 230 5.63 -45.19 21.58
CA GLY A 230 4.75 -45.74 22.60
C GLY A 230 4.06 -47.04 22.19
N GLY A 231 4.19 -47.46 20.93
CA GLY A 231 3.73 -48.78 20.49
C GLY A 231 4.57 -49.90 21.11
N PRO A 232 3.96 -51.06 21.45
CA PRO A 232 4.68 -52.18 22.05
C PRO A 232 5.74 -52.74 21.08
N ALA A 233 6.91 -53.06 21.63
CA ALA A 233 7.98 -53.79 20.97
C ALA A 233 7.85 -55.30 21.24
#